data_AF-A0A0C2EFF6-F1
#
_entry.id   AF-A0A0C2EFF6-F1
#
_cell.length_a   1.000
_cell.length_b   1.000
_cell.length_c   1.000
_cell.angle_alpha   90.00
_cell.angle_beta   90.00
_cell.angle_gamma   90.00
#
_symmetry.space_group_name_H-M   'P 1'
#
loop_
_entity.id
_entity.type
_entity.pdbx_description
1 polymer ?
#
loop_
_entity_poly.entity_id
_entity_poly.type
_entity_poly.pdbx_seq_one_letter_code
_entity_poly.pdbx_strand_id
1 'polypeptide(L)'
;MQDCLADGVEAGLTRAGLLRLGAFLRAYPIALGLIGLGQRLALARVTTNRLQALALLRPSQISPLPGNNNPSQRQLALWAARLGRDPLDALVFLACQVDATAQLKKLIPHVARAWQSLNLDGRVPPLLGGDWVRRELHVSNGRTVGKLLDALTEAELNGSVTSPESAQEFLKSLSQKED
;
A
#
# COMPACT_ATOMS: atom_id res chain seq x y z
N MET A 1 -15.32 0.20 -12.73
CA MET A 1 -14.63 -0.91 -12.04
C MET A 1 -14.86 -2.25 -12.73
N GLN A 2 -16.00 -2.49 -13.40
CA GLN A 2 -16.20 -3.71 -14.19
C GLN A 2 -15.19 -3.85 -15.34
N ASP A 3 -14.84 -2.75 -16.03
CA ASP A 3 -13.93 -2.82 -17.18
C ASP A 3 -12.50 -3.24 -16.80
N CYS A 4 -11.94 -2.73 -15.69
CA CYS A 4 -10.57 -3.02 -15.28
C CYS A 4 -10.36 -4.43 -14.69
N LEU A 5 -11.43 -5.23 -14.53
CA LEU A 5 -11.35 -6.62 -14.07
C LEU A 5 -11.12 -7.60 -15.23
N ALA A 6 -11.50 -7.19 -16.45
CA ALA A 6 -11.27 -7.94 -17.67
C ALA A 6 -9.84 -7.77 -18.21
N ASP A 7 -9.10 -6.77 -17.72
CA ASP A 7 -7.72 -6.50 -18.10
C ASP A 7 -6.85 -7.76 -17.98
N GLY A 8 -6.09 -8.04 -19.04
CA GLY A 8 -5.13 -9.13 -19.07
C GLY A 8 -3.95 -8.86 -18.14
N VAL A 9 -3.60 -9.84 -17.31
CA VAL A 9 -2.42 -9.82 -16.45
C VAL A 9 -1.27 -10.53 -17.16
N GLU A 10 -1.46 -11.78 -17.58
CA GLU A 10 -0.51 -12.56 -18.39
C GLU A 10 -1.19 -13.79 -18.99
N ALA A 11 -0.74 -14.25 -20.16
CA ALA A 11 -1.11 -15.57 -20.71
C ALA A 11 -2.62 -15.94 -20.64
N GLY A 12 -3.52 -14.97 -20.85
CA GLY A 12 -4.97 -15.18 -20.75
C GLY A 12 -5.56 -15.12 -19.33
N LEU A 13 -4.74 -15.00 -18.29
CA LEU A 13 -5.16 -14.68 -16.93
C LEU A 13 -5.63 -13.23 -16.86
N THR A 14 -6.91 -13.03 -16.55
CA THR A 14 -7.47 -11.70 -16.27
C THR A 14 -7.20 -11.30 -14.83
N ARG A 15 -7.32 -10.00 -14.53
CA ARG A 15 -7.24 -9.48 -13.16
C ARG A 15 -8.27 -10.13 -12.25
N ALA A 16 -9.50 -10.35 -12.73
CA ALA A 16 -10.51 -11.12 -12.00
C ALA A 16 -10.05 -12.56 -11.71
N GLY A 17 -9.42 -13.23 -12.68
CA GLY A 17 -8.84 -14.55 -12.51
C GLY A 17 -7.75 -14.57 -11.43
N LEU A 18 -6.85 -13.59 -11.44
CA LEU A 18 -5.80 -13.42 -10.43
C LEU A 18 -6.40 -13.30 -9.02
N LEU A 19 -7.41 -12.44 -8.85
CA LEU A 19 -8.07 -12.23 -7.55
C LEU A 19 -8.78 -13.51 -7.05
N ARG A 20 -9.50 -14.21 -7.93
CA ARG A 20 -10.17 -15.48 -7.60
C ARG A 20 -9.17 -16.55 -7.20
N LEU A 21 -8.06 -16.68 -7.94
CA LEU A 21 -7.02 -17.65 -7.63
C LEU A 21 -6.31 -17.30 -6.31
N GLY A 22 -6.04 -16.02 -6.04
CA GLY A 22 -5.54 -15.58 -4.73
C GLY A 22 -6.48 -15.94 -3.58
N ALA A 23 -7.80 -15.83 -3.80
CA ALA A 23 -8.80 -16.15 -2.78
C ALA A 23 -8.88 -17.65 -2.52
N PHE A 24 -8.84 -18.44 -3.60
CA PHE A 24 -8.73 -19.89 -3.53
C PHE A 24 -7.50 -20.33 -2.74
N LEU A 25 -6.33 -19.75 -3.03
CA LEU A 25 -5.07 -20.09 -2.35
C LEU A 25 -5.05 -19.68 -0.88
N ARG A 26 -5.76 -18.61 -0.51
CA ARG A 26 -5.94 -18.23 0.89
C ARG A 26 -6.81 -19.23 1.65
N ALA A 27 -7.89 -19.74 1.03
CA ALA A 27 -8.81 -20.69 1.65
C ALA A 27 -8.22 -22.11 1.73
N TYR A 28 -7.39 -22.47 0.76
CA TYR A 28 -6.67 -23.73 0.69
C TYR A 28 -5.18 -23.45 0.73
N PRO A 29 -4.58 -23.22 1.92
CA PRO A 29 -3.14 -23.10 2.05
C PRO A 29 -2.51 -24.45 1.68
N ILE A 30 -2.23 -24.62 0.39
CA ILE A 30 -1.64 -25.84 -0.12
C ILE A 30 -0.26 -25.93 0.51
N ALA A 31 0.02 -27.04 1.21
CA ALA A 31 1.33 -27.36 1.77
C ALA A 31 2.46 -27.41 0.72
N LEU A 32 2.11 -27.29 -0.57
CA LEU A 32 3.03 -27.15 -1.69
C LEU A 32 3.26 -25.66 -1.94
N GLY A 33 4.44 -25.17 -1.55
CA GLY A 33 4.83 -23.77 -1.67
C GLY A 33 4.45 -23.16 -3.01
N LEU A 34 3.86 -21.96 -2.96
CA LEU A 34 3.30 -21.20 -4.09
C LEU A 34 4.22 -21.09 -5.32
N ILE A 35 5.53 -21.17 -5.11
CA ILE A 35 6.56 -21.21 -6.17
C ILE A 35 6.35 -22.42 -7.10
N GLY A 36 6.09 -23.61 -6.54
CA GLY A 36 5.87 -24.83 -7.32
C GLY A 36 4.54 -24.81 -8.08
N LEU A 37 3.52 -24.14 -7.54
CA LEU A 37 2.25 -23.94 -8.24
C LEU A 37 2.42 -22.99 -9.43
N GLY A 38 3.15 -21.89 -9.25
CA GLY A 38 3.43 -20.94 -10.32
C GLY A 38 4.10 -21.60 -11.53
N GLN A 39 5.08 -22.49 -11.29
CA GLN A 39 5.73 -23.27 -12.34
C GLN A 39 4.77 -24.23 -13.07
N ARG A 40 3.90 -24.93 -12.33
CA ARG A 40 2.92 -25.87 -12.91
C ARG A 40 1.85 -25.17 -13.74
N LEU A 41 1.50 -23.95 -13.37
CA LEU A 41 0.56 -23.10 -14.10
C LEU A 41 1.26 -22.25 -15.18
N ALA A 42 2.57 -22.42 -15.38
CA ALA A 42 3.39 -21.64 -16.31
C ALA A 42 3.27 -20.11 -16.11
N LEU A 43 3.09 -19.67 -14.86
CA LEU A 43 2.97 -18.26 -14.49
C LEU A 43 4.34 -17.59 -14.39
N ALA A 44 4.43 -16.31 -14.73
CA ALA A 44 5.65 -15.56 -14.54
C ALA A 44 5.94 -15.38 -13.03
N ARG A 45 7.21 -15.13 -12.70
CA ARG A 45 7.63 -14.88 -11.31
C ARG A 45 6.89 -13.69 -10.69
N VAL A 46 6.64 -12.64 -11.46
CA VAL A 46 5.92 -11.44 -11.00
C VAL A 46 4.47 -11.79 -10.59
N THR A 47 3.78 -12.59 -11.40
CA THR A 47 2.40 -13.02 -11.14
C THR A 47 2.33 -14.00 -9.98
N THR A 48 3.30 -14.90 -9.87
CA THR A 48 3.43 -15.79 -8.71
C THR A 48 3.61 -15.00 -7.41
N ASN A 49 4.45 -13.97 -7.42
CA ASN A 49 4.63 -13.08 -6.26
C ASN A 49 3.35 -12.30 -5.92
N ARG A 50 2.59 -11.85 -6.94
CA ARG A 50 1.29 -11.20 -6.74
C ARG A 50 0.28 -12.14 -6.07
N LEU A 51 0.15 -13.36 -6.56
CA LEU A 51 -0.72 -14.38 -5.96
C LEU A 51 -0.33 -14.66 -4.51
N GLN A 52 0.98 -14.78 -4.23
CA GLN A 52 1.48 -14.95 -2.87
C GLN A 52 1.12 -13.77 -1.96
N ALA A 53 1.30 -12.54 -2.45
CA ALA A 53 0.94 -11.34 -1.69
C ALA A 53 -0.57 -11.31 -1.38
N LEU A 54 -1.43 -11.62 -2.36
CA LEU A 54 -2.88 -11.69 -2.17
C LEU A 54 -3.29 -12.80 -1.20
N ALA A 55 -2.68 -13.99 -1.30
CA ALA A 55 -3.01 -15.13 -0.44
C ALA A 55 -2.65 -14.87 1.04
N LEU A 56 -1.57 -14.12 1.29
CA LEU A 56 -1.11 -13.76 2.64
C LEU A 56 -1.78 -12.49 3.21
N LEU A 57 -2.60 -11.81 2.40
CA LEU A 57 -3.25 -10.56 2.79
C LEU A 57 -4.31 -10.82 3.85
N ARG A 58 -4.15 -10.20 5.02
CA ARG A 58 -5.04 -10.31 6.18
C ARG A 58 -5.93 -9.07 6.29
N PRO A 59 -7.23 -9.20 6.61
CA PRO A 59 -8.11 -8.04 6.80
C PRO A 59 -7.60 -7.07 7.88
N SER A 60 -6.91 -7.58 8.91
CA SER A 60 -6.28 -6.77 9.96
C SER A 60 -5.17 -5.84 9.45
N GLN A 61 -4.65 -6.05 8.23
CA GLN A 61 -3.68 -5.13 7.61
C GLN A 61 -4.34 -3.87 7.07
N ILE A 62 -5.67 -3.88 6.89
CA ILE A 62 -6.41 -2.62 6.73
C ILE A 62 -6.47 -1.97 8.12
N SER A 63 -5.49 -1.09 8.38
CA SER A 63 -5.68 -0.09 9.42
C SER A 63 -6.89 0.77 9.04
N PRO A 64 -7.77 1.14 9.97
CA PRO A 64 -8.76 2.16 9.70
C PRO A 64 -8.05 3.40 9.13
N LEU A 65 -8.65 4.02 8.10
CA LEU A 65 -8.21 5.32 7.65
C LEU A 65 -8.26 6.26 8.86
N PRO A 66 -7.15 6.94 9.22
CA PRO A 66 -7.10 7.74 10.43
C PRO A 66 -8.17 8.84 10.39
N GLY A 67 -9.11 8.78 11.35
CA GLY A 67 -9.89 9.86 11.99
C GLY A 67 -10.64 10.92 11.19
N ASN A 68 -10.29 11.19 9.94
CA ASN A 68 -10.85 12.29 9.17
C ASN A 68 -12.04 11.80 8.36
N ASN A 69 -13.20 12.40 8.60
CA ASN A 69 -14.41 12.20 7.79
C ASN A 69 -14.20 12.52 6.30
N ASN A 70 -13.09 13.18 5.94
CA ASN A 70 -12.72 13.51 4.57
C ASN A 70 -11.20 13.44 4.38
N PRO A 71 -10.61 12.26 4.11
CA PRO A 71 -9.17 12.12 3.91
C PRO A 71 -8.71 12.78 2.60
N SER A 72 -7.55 13.43 2.62
CA SER A 72 -6.93 13.99 1.42
C SER A 72 -6.51 12.90 0.42
N GLN A 73 -6.29 13.27 -0.84
CA GLN A 73 -5.77 12.33 -1.85
C GLN A 73 -4.45 11.70 -1.41
N ARG A 74 -3.55 12.49 -0.82
CA ARG A 74 -2.26 12.00 -0.34
C ARG A 74 -2.41 10.97 0.77
N GLN A 75 -3.29 11.22 1.74
CA GLN A 75 -3.61 10.25 2.79
C GLN A 75 -4.15 8.94 2.21
N LEU A 76 -5.07 9.01 1.25
CA LEU A 76 -5.61 7.82 0.58
C LEU A 76 -4.53 7.03 -0.16
N ALA A 77 -3.63 7.70 -0.86
CA ALA A 77 -2.54 7.07 -1.60
C ALA A 77 -1.51 6.43 -0.65
N LEU A 78 -1.10 7.13 0.41
CA LEU A 78 -0.18 6.58 1.43
C LEU A 78 -0.81 5.39 2.16
N TRP A 79 -2.11 5.47 2.46
CA TRP A 79 -2.83 4.39 3.12
C TRP A 79 -2.86 3.15 2.22
N ALA A 80 -3.12 3.34 0.92
CA ALA A 80 -3.07 2.26 -0.05
C ALA A 80 -1.67 1.64 -0.13
N ALA A 81 -0.61 2.46 -0.13
CA ALA A 81 0.79 1.99 -0.21
C ALA A 81 1.14 0.93 0.85
N ARG A 82 0.50 0.97 2.03
CA ARG A 82 0.70 -0.01 3.11
C ARG A 82 0.26 -1.43 2.77
N LEU A 83 -0.57 -1.59 1.75
CA LEU A 83 -1.06 -2.89 1.30
C LEU A 83 -0.04 -3.60 0.39
N GLY A 84 1.09 -2.96 0.10
CA GLY A 84 2.21 -3.54 -0.63
C GLY A 84 2.29 -3.04 -2.07
N ARG A 85 2.91 -3.86 -2.92
CA ARG A 85 3.34 -3.47 -4.28
C ARG A 85 2.17 -3.18 -5.23
N ASP A 86 1.08 -3.92 -5.11
CA ASP A 86 -0.10 -3.80 -5.98
C ASP A 86 -1.33 -3.43 -5.12
N PRO A 87 -1.38 -2.20 -4.58
CA PRO A 87 -2.30 -1.86 -3.50
C PRO A 87 -3.77 -1.83 -3.93
N LEU A 88 -4.04 -1.53 -5.19
CA LEU A 88 -5.41 -1.57 -5.72
C LEU A 88 -5.93 -3.00 -5.86
N ASP A 89 -5.08 -3.96 -6.24
CA ASP A 89 -5.45 -5.38 -6.28
C ASP A 89 -5.75 -5.88 -4.87
N ALA A 90 -4.89 -5.54 -3.91
CA ALA A 90 -5.08 -5.84 -2.51
C ALA A 90 -6.40 -5.27 -1.97
N LEU A 91 -6.75 -4.03 -2.32
CA LEU A 91 -8.01 -3.41 -1.90
C LEU A 91 -9.24 -4.08 -2.48
N VAL A 92 -9.24 -4.33 -3.80
CA VAL A 92 -10.36 -5.02 -4.45
C VAL A 92 -10.49 -6.44 -3.88
N PHE A 93 -9.37 -7.13 -3.68
CA PHE A 93 -9.36 -8.45 -3.05
C PHE A 93 -10.01 -8.46 -1.67
N LEU A 94 -9.64 -7.52 -0.81
CA LEU A 94 -10.20 -7.40 0.54
C LEU A 94 -11.67 -6.99 0.50
N ALA A 95 -12.05 -6.11 -0.43
CA ALA A 95 -13.43 -5.70 -0.60
C ALA A 95 -14.36 -6.80 -1.14
N CYS A 96 -13.80 -7.82 -1.77
CA CYS A 96 -14.53 -9.01 -2.23
C CYS A 96 -14.73 -10.07 -1.13
N GLN A 97 -14.12 -9.91 0.05
CA GLN A 97 -14.31 -10.82 1.17
C GLN A 97 -15.73 -10.68 1.77
N VAL A 98 -16.26 -11.75 2.35
CA VAL A 98 -17.63 -11.81 2.89
C VAL A 98 -17.86 -10.73 3.97
N ASP A 99 -16.84 -10.47 4.78
CA ASP A 99 -16.91 -9.50 5.90
C ASP A 99 -16.50 -8.07 5.50
N ALA A 100 -16.32 -7.79 4.21
CA ALA A 100 -15.91 -6.47 3.76
C ALA A 100 -17.02 -5.43 3.99
N THR A 101 -16.67 -4.35 4.70
CA THR A 101 -17.62 -3.27 4.97
C THR A 101 -18.03 -2.55 3.69
N ALA A 102 -19.30 -2.11 3.61
CA ALA A 102 -19.78 -1.27 2.51
C ALA A 102 -18.94 0.02 2.37
N GLN A 103 -18.38 0.51 3.47
CA GLN A 103 -17.47 1.65 3.49
C GLN A 103 -16.18 1.38 2.70
N LEU A 104 -15.54 0.22 2.86
CA LEU A 104 -14.36 -0.14 2.10
C LEU A 104 -14.64 -0.14 0.59
N LYS A 105 -15.76 -0.73 0.17
CA LYS A 105 -16.18 -0.76 -1.24
C LYS A 105 -16.38 0.66 -1.80
N LYS A 106 -16.96 1.57 -1.02
CA LYS A 106 -17.14 2.98 -1.40
C LYS A 106 -15.83 3.75 -1.49
N LEU A 107 -14.79 3.37 -0.73
CA LEU A 107 -13.49 4.05 -0.74
C LEU A 107 -12.64 3.73 -1.98
N ILE A 108 -12.80 2.54 -2.58
CA ILE A 108 -11.95 2.08 -3.70
C ILE A 108 -11.83 3.11 -4.83
N PRO A 109 -12.90 3.73 -5.36
CA PRO A 109 -12.78 4.69 -6.45
C PRO A 109 -12.03 5.97 -6.07
N HIS A 110 -12.05 6.36 -4.79
CA HIS A 110 -11.30 7.51 -4.30
C HIS A 110 -9.82 7.18 -4.16
N VAL A 111 -9.53 6.00 -3.61
CA VAL A 111 -8.16 5.49 -3.47
C VAL A 111 -7.52 5.25 -4.83
N ALA A 112 -8.26 4.67 -5.79
CA ALA A 112 -7.78 4.46 -7.15
C ALA A 112 -7.38 5.76 -7.83
N ARG A 113 -8.20 6.81 -7.72
CA ARG A 113 -7.90 8.14 -8.26
C ARG A 113 -6.68 8.77 -7.60
N ALA A 114 -6.63 8.73 -6.28
CA ALA A 114 -5.51 9.26 -5.50
C ALA A 114 -4.19 8.52 -5.79
N TRP A 115 -4.24 7.19 -5.91
CA TRP A 115 -3.08 6.39 -6.29
C TRP A 115 -2.63 6.75 -7.69
N GLN A 116 -3.54 6.81 -8.66
CA GLN A 116 -3.19 7.15 -10.04
C GLN A 116 -2.55 8.54 -10.19
N SER A 117 -2.97 9.53 -9.38
CA SER A 117 -2.42 10.89 -9.45
C SER A 117 -1.08 11.07 -8.75
N LEU A 118 -0.80 10.31 -7.68
CA LEU A 118 0.37 10.51 -6.82
C LEU A 118 1.42 9.40 -6.90
N ASN A 119 1.10 8.27 -7.53
CA ASN A 119 2.01 7.16 -7.69
C ASN A 119 3.09 7.48 -8.74
N LEU A 120 4.35 7.48 -8.31
CA LEU A 120 5.53 7.49 -9.16
C LEU A 120 6.28 6.16 -8.95
N ASP A 121 6.43 5.38 -10.01
CA ASP A 121 7.15 4.10 -10.01
C ASP A 121 6.72 3.10 -8.92
N GLY A 122 5.43 3.08 -8.58
CA GLY A 122 4.86 2.16 -7.59
C GLY A 122 4.93 2.66 -6.14
N ARG A 123 5.27 3.93 -5.92
CA ARG A 123 5.34 4.56 -4.60
C ARG A 123 4.75 5.97 -4.60
N VAL A 124 4.32 6.42 -3.43
CA VAL A 124 3.98 7.83 -3.19
C VAL A 124 5.25 8.55 -2.76
N PRO A 125 5.71 9.59 -3.47
CA PRO A 125 6.90 10.34 -3.08
C PRO A 125 6.73 10.95 -1.68
N PRO A 126 7.75 10.89 -0.80
CA PRO A 126 7.68 11.52 0.51
C PRO A 126 7.67 13.05 0.37
N LEU A 127 7.11 13.76 1.35
CA LEU A 127 7.18 15.24 1.37
C LEU A 127 8.62 15.73 1.53
N LEU A 128 9.42 15.00 2.28
CA LEU A 128 10.84 15.26 2.51
C LEU A 128 11.65 13.98 2.31
N GLY A 129 12.77 14.09 1.60
CA GLY A 129 13.69 12.97 1.36
C GLY A 129 14.70 12.79 2.50
N GLY A 130 15.33 11.60 2.56
CA GLY A 130 16.39 11.33 3.52
C GLY A 130 17.59 12.28 3.40
N ASP A 131 17.85 12.83 2.22
CA ASP A 131 18.92 13.82 2.01
C ASP A 131 18.62 15.17 2.63
N TRP A 132 17.34 15.50 2.84
CA TRP A 132 16.95 16.66 3.63
C TRP A 132 17.25 16.39 5.12
N VAL A 133 16.81 15.23 5.63
CA VAL A 133 17.03 14.82 7.04
C VAL A 133 18.52 14.81 7.40
N ARG A 134 19.37 14.26 6.53
CA ARG A 134 20.82 14.20 6.74
C ARG A 134 21.47 15.58 6.79
N ARG A 135 21.04 16.50 5.93
CA ARG A 135 21.62 17.85 5.85
C ARG A 135 21.15 18.75 6.98
N GLU A 136 19.85 18.75 7.26
CA GLU A 136 19.24 19.72 8.18
C GLU A 136 19.24 19.28 9.64
N LEU A 137 19.12 17.97 9.91
CA LEU A 137 19.12 17.44 11.28
C LEU A 137 20.48 16.83 11.66
N HIS A 138 21.46 16.88 10.76
CA HIS A 138 22.80 16.30 10.93
C HIS A 138 22.80 14.80 11.33
N VAL A 139 21.72 14.07 11.01
CA VAL A 139 21.59 12.64 11.31
C VAL A 139 22.24 11.82 10.19
N SER A 140 23.38 11.20 10.46
CA SER A 140 24.09 10.34 9.50
C SER A 140 23.68 8.86 9.58
N ASN A 141 23.08 8.43 10.70
CA ASN A 141 22.67 7.03 10.90
C ASN A 141 21.43 6.70 10.07
N GLY A 142 21.58 5.79 9.09
CA GLY A 142 20.50 5.37 8.20
C GLY A 142 19.28 4.77 8.91
N ARG A 143 19.45 4.11 10.06
CA ARG A 143 18.33 3.57 10.85
C ARG A 143 17.50 4.70 11.46
N THR A 144 18.16 5.73 11.99
CA THR A 144 17.49 6.89 12.59
C THR A 144 16.76 7.70 11.52
N VAL A 145 17.39 7.92 10.36
CA VAL A 145 16.72 8.55 9.21
C VAL A 145 15.46 7.77 8.80
N GLY A 146 15.53 6.44 8.74
CA GLY A 146 14.38 5.59 8.46
C GLY A 146 13.24 5.81 9.46
N LYS A 147 13.53 5.77 10.76
CA LYS A 147 12.53 6.02 11.82
C LYS A 147 11.87 7.39 11.71
N LEU A 148 12.63 8.44 11.40
CA LEU A 148 12.10 9.80 11.25
C LEU A 148 11.16 9.89 10.03
N LEU A 149 11.52 9.27 8.91
CA LEU A 149 10.67 9.23 7.72
C LEU A 149 9.41 8.38 7.92
N ASP A 150 9.52 7.28 8.68
CA ASP A 150 8.37 6.46 9.06
C ASP A 150 7.42 7.29 9.96
N ALA A 151 7.94 7.99 10.96
CA ALA A 151 7.16 8.87 11.83
C ALA A 151 6.50 10.02 11.06
N LEU A 152 7.20 10.61 10.08
CA LEU A 152 6.61 11.59 9.17
C LEU A 152 5.45 10.99 8.38
N THR A 153 5.62 9.78 7.84
CA THR A 153 4.57 9.09 7.08
C THR A 153 3.33 8.82 7.95
N GLU A 154 3.50 8.45 9.22
CA GLU A 154 2.38 8.34 10.17
C GLU A 154 1.66 9.68 10.38
N ALA A 155 2.41 10.78 10.51
CA ALA A 155 1.88 12.12 10.68
C ALA A 155 1.19 12.66 9.41
N GLU A 156 1.62 12.23 8.24
CA GLU A 156 0.91 12.52 6.99
C GLU A 156 -0.41 11.75 6.93
N LEU A 157 -0.41 10.47 7.32
CA LEU A 157 -1.59 9.64 7.32
C LEU A 157 -2.66 10.11 8.30
N ASN A 158 -2.27 10.58 9.49
CA ASN A 158 -3.19 11.15 10.46
C ASN A 158 -3.66 12.59 10.10
N GLY A 159 -3.06 13.21 9.08
CA GLY A 159 -3.40 14.55 8.60
C GLY A 159 -2.79 15.70 9.41
N SER A 160 -1.86 15.40 10.33
CA SER A 160 -1.12 16.42 11.09
C SER A 160 -0.11 17.15 10.22
N VAL A 161 0.40 16.49 9.18
CA VAL A 161 1.33 17.06 8.20
C VAL A 161 0.72 16.96 6.81
N THR A 162 0.67 18.07 6.09
CA THR A 162 0.06 18.13 4.75
C THR A 162 0.92 18.84 3.71
N SER A 163 2.00 19.52 4.14
CA SER A 163 2.88 20.29 3.27
C SER A 163 4.35 20.04 3.60
N PRO A 164 5.27 20.34 2.67
CA PRO A 164 6.70 20.28 2.94
C PRO A 164 7.11 21.12 4.14
N GLU A 165 6.54 22.32 4.32
CA GLU A 165 6.88 23.22 5.43
C GLU A 165 6.48 22.63 6.78
N SER A 166 5.24 22.14 6.89
CA SER A 166 4.77 21.45 8.11
C SER A 166 5.56 20.17 8.39
N ALA A 167 6.02 19.47 7.36
CA ALA A 167 6.90 18.30 7.51
C ALA A 167 8.27 18.69 8.11
N GLN A 168 8.82 19.83 7.71
CA GLN A 168 10.11 20.32 8.25
C GLN A 168 9.98 20.67 9.74
N GLU A 169 8.93 21.40 10.11
CA GLU A 169 8.63 21.76 11.50
C GLU A 169 8.42 20.51 12.37
N PHE A 170 7.65 19.55 11.87
CA PHE A 170 7.39 18.30 12.55
C PHE A 170 8.69 17.53 12.84
N LEU A 171 9.55 17.36 11.83
CA LEU A 171 10.81 16.65 11.98
C LEU A 171 11.79 17.36 12.93
N LYS A 172 11.88 18.70 12.87
CA LYS A 172 12.68 19.49 13.82
C LYS A 172 12.19 19.34 15.25
N SER A 173 10.88 19.30 15.47
CA SER A 173 10.29 19.10 16.80
C SER A 173 10.53 17.69 17.36
N LEU A 174 10.64 16.69 16.50
CA LEU A 174 10.94 15.31 16.88
C LEU A 174 12.41 15.11 17.25
N SER A 175 13.34 15.68 16.47
CA SER A 175 14.77 15.55 16.78
C SER A 175 15.13 16.19 18.12
N GLN A 176 14.47 17.30 18.49
CA GLN A 176 14.67 17.96 19.79
C GLN A 176 14.13 17.17 21.00
N LYS A 177 13.30 16.14 20.77
CA LYS A 177 12.75 15.29 21.85
C LYS A 177 13.54 14.00 22.08
N GLU A 178 14.46 13.66 21.18
CA GLU A 178 15.31 12.46 21.28
C GLU A 178 16.70 12.75 21.89
N ASP A 179 17.03 14.02 22.13
CA ASP A 179 18.18 14.48 22.93
C ASP A 179 17.80 14.63 24.42
#